data_AF-A0A9P0HFL7-F1
#
_entry.id   AF-A0A9P0HFL7-F1
#
_cell.length_a   1.000
_cell.length_b   1.000
_cell.length_c   1.000
_cell.angle_alpha   90.00
_cell.angle_beta   90.00
_cell.angle_gamma   90.00
#
_symmetry.space_group_name_H-M   'P 1'
#
loop_
_entity.id
_entity.type
_entity.pdbx_description
1 polymer ?
#
loop_
_entity_poly.entity_id
_entity_poly.type
_entity_poly.pdbx_seq_one_letter_code
_entity_poly.pdbx_strand_id
1 'polypeptide(L)'
;MARELEKLIDFKMLESDAQKACEGEKLYWIRNDAKMRAATGKPIEYDEFRQIVDAAHLKPLEKKDAIRCGDMKTVWNPFCQRKESYRN
;
A
#
# COMPACT_ATOMS: atom_id res chain seq x y z
N MET A 1 31.93 10.95 29.09
CA MET A 1 31.02 11.72 28.22
C MET A 1 30.60 10.98 26.94
N ALA A 2 31.38 10.92 25.85
CA ALA A 2 30.90 10.29 24.59
C ALA A 2 30.48 8.81 24.73
N ARG A 3 31.26 8.02 25.48
CA ARG A 3 30.94 6.61 25.81
C ARG A 3 29.76 6.40 26.77
N GLU A 4 29.35 7.43 27.51
CA GLU A 4 28.19 7.35 28.42
C GLU A 4 26.89 7.65 27.68
N LEU A 5 26.94 8.54 26.69
CA LEU A 5 25.82 8.84 25.79
C LEU A 5 25.41 7.61 24.94
N GLU A 6 26.38 6.82 24.48
CA GLU A 6 26.11 5.57 23.73
C GLU A 6 25.36 4.51 24.57
N LYS A 7 25.47 4.54 25.91
CA LYS A 7 24.73 3.64 26.80
C LYS A 7 23.32 4.14 27.12
N LEU A 8 23.05 5.43 26.91
CA LEU A 8 21.77 6.08 27.21
C LEU A 8 20.87 6.20 25.99
N ILE A 9 21.45 6.24 24.79
CA ILE A 9 20.72 6.43 23.53
C ILE A 9 20.60 5.08 22.82
N ASP A 10 19.36 4.59 22.71
CA ASP A 10 19.06 3.46 21.84
C ASP A 10 18.94 3.94 20.39
N PHE A 11 20.04 3.79 19.63
CA PHE A 11 20.08 4.17 18.22
C PHE A 11 19.08 3.40 17.35
N LYS A 12 18.69 2.18 17.72
CA LYS A 12 17.70 1.40 16.95
C LYS A 12 16.29 1.96 17.13
N MET A 13 15.94 2.36 18.35
CA MET A 13 14.68 3.07 18.58
C MET A 13 14.66 4.39 17.82
N LEU A 14 15.74 5.16 17.88
CA LEU A 14 15.84 6.44 17.20
C LEU A 14 15.71 6.30 15.67
N GLU A 15 16.37 5.30 15.08
CA GLU A 15 16.26 4.98 13.66
C GLU A 15 14.81 4.59 13.28
N SER A 16 14.18 3.72 14.09
CA SER A 16 12.78 3.33 13.86
C SER A 16 11.84 4.52 13.90
N ASP A 17 12.01 5.42 14.85
CA ASP A 17 11.16 6.61 14.98
C ASP A 17 11.40 7.61 13.86
N ALA A 18 12.66 7.80 13.44
CA ALA A 18 12.98 8.59 12.26
C ALA A 18 12.36 8.01 10.99
N GLN A 19 12.38 6.69 10.82
CA GLN A 19 11.78 6.02 9.68
C GLN A 19 10.24 6.17 9.68
N LYS A 20 9.58 5.97 10.83
CA LYS A 20 8.13 6.19 10.98
C LYS A 20 7.75 7.63 10.66
N ALA A 21 8.54 8.61 11.13
CA ALA A 21 8.30 10.02 10.84
C ALA A 21 8.39 10.29 9.33
N CYS A 22 9.43 9.79 8.66
CA CYS A 22 9.58 9.89 7.21
C CYS A 22 8.42 9.24 6.44
N GLU A 23 7.99 8.05 6.86
CA GLU A 23 6.87 7.34 6.23
C GLU A 23 5.54 8.06 6.45
N GLY A 24 5.31 8.59 7.65
CA GLY A 24 4.15 9.40 7.98
C GLY A 24 4.06 10.67 7.14
N GLU A 25 5.19 11.35 6.93
CA GLU A 25 5.26 12.53 6.07
C GLU A 25 4.97 12.19 4.60
N LYS A 26 5.52 11.11 4.07
CA LYS A 26 5.20 10.63 2.71
C LYS A 26 3.71 10.35 2.54
N LEU A 27 3.09 9.67 3.51
CA LEU A 27 1.65 9.39 3.50
C LEU A 27 0.82 10.68 3.59
N TYR A 28 1.25 11.66 4.38
CA TYR A 28 0.61 12.96 4.47
C TYR A 28 0.56 13.65 3.11
N TRP A 29 1.69 13.72 2.40
CA TRP A 29 1.78 14.37 1.09
C TRP A 29 0.88 13.67 0.05
N ILE A 30 0.91 12.34 -0.01
CA ILE A 30 0.08 11.56 -0.95
C ILE A 30 -1.41 11.78 -0.68
N ARG A 31 -1.83 11.75 0.59
CA ARG A 31 -3.24 11.99 0.96
C ARG A 31 -3.65 13.42 0.68
N ASN A 32 -2.79 14.40 0.94
CA ASN A 32 -3.12 15.80 0.68
C ASN A 32 -3.28 16.06 -0.82
N ASP A 33 -2.39 15.52 -1.64
CA ASP A 33 -2.53 15.55 -3.09
C ASP A 33 -3.86 14.92 -3.55
N ALA A 34 -4.23 13.76 -2.99
CA ALA A 34 -5.51 13.12 -3.27
C ALA A 34 -6.72 13.97 -2.82
N LYS A 35 -6.65 14.61 -1.65
CA LYS A 35 -7.68 15.55 -1.16
C LYS A 35 -7.86 16.70 -2.14
N MET A 36 -6.77 17.30 -2.60
CA MET A 36 -6.81 18.40 -3.56
C MET A 36 -7.43 17.94 -4.88
N ARG A 37 -6.98 16.82 -5.44
CA ARG A 37 -7.54 16.25 -6.67
C ARG A 37 -9.04 15.93 -6.55
N ALA A 38 -9.47 15.34 -5.44
CA ALA A 38 -10.87 15.01 -5.21
C ALA A 38 -11.74 16.26 -5.02
N ALA A 39 -11.23 17.27 -4.31
CA ALA A 39 -11.95 18.52 -4.05
C ALA A 39 -12.07 19.43 -5.29
N THR A 40 -11.04 19.50 -6.13
CA THR A 40 -11.05 20.32 -7.36
C THR A 40 -11.68 19.60 -8.54
N GLY A 41 -11.89 18.29 -8.42
CA GLY A 41 -12.42 17.44 -9.47
C GLY A 41 -13.93 17.58 -9.64
N LYS A 42 -14.59 16.46 -9.90
CA LYS A 42 -16.05 16.43 -10.01
C LYS A 42 -16.69 16.58 -8.62
N PRO A 43 -17.90 17.16 -8.52
CA PRO A 43 -18.70 17.03 -7.32
C PRO A 43 -18.95 15.55 -7.03
N ILE A 44 -18.55 15.10 -5.85
CA ILE A 44 -18.69 13.74 -5.36
C ILE A 44 -19.27 13.78 -3.95
N GLU A 45 -19.87 12.67 -3.52
CA GLU A 45 -20.33 12.55 -2.14
C GLU A 45 -19.15 12.38 -1.18
N TYR A 46 -19.38 12.67 0.10
CA TYR A 46 -18.33 12.59 1.11
C TYR A 46 -17.72 11.18 1.23
N ASP A 47 -18.54 10.14 1.09
CA ASP A 47 -18.07 8.76 1.16
C ASP A 47 -17.13 8.42 0.00
N GLU A 48 -17.42 8.91 -1.21
CA GLU A 48 -16.53 8.77 -2.36
C GLU A 48 -15.23 9.55 -2.15
N PHE A 49 -15.31 10.77 -1.63
CA PHE A 49 -14.14 11.58 -1.29
C PHE A 49 -13.25 10.85 -0.29
N ARG A 50 -13.85 10.29 0.77
CA ARG A 50 -13.13 9.55 1.80
C ARG A 50 -12.44 8.32 1.22
N GLN A 51 -13.14 7.55 0.38
CA GLN A 51 -12.56 6.37 -0.27
C GLN A 51 -11.36 6.72 -1.15
N ILE A 52 -11.43 7.82 -1.91
CA ILE A 52 -10.31 8.27 -2.76
C ILE A 52 -9.09 8.63 -1.91
N VAL A 53 -9.28 9.38 -0.82
CA VAL A 53 -8.19 9.81 0.07
C VAL A 53 -7.59 8.63 0.83
N ASP A 54 -8.43 7.73 1.33
CA ASP A 54 -7.99 6.55 2.07
C ASP A 54 -7.26 5.57 1.14
N ALA A 55 -7.71 5.38 -0.10
CA ALA A 55 -7.07 4.50 -1.06
C ALA A 55 -5.80 5.09 -1.74
N ALA A 56 -5.51 6.37 -1.58
CA ALA A 56 -4.44 7.07 -2.31
C ALA A 56 -3.03 6.49 -2.13
N HIS A 57 -2.78 5.81 -1.00
CA HIS A 57 -1.49 5.21 -0.68
C HIS A 57 -1.31 3.79 -1.22
N LEU A 58 -2.36 3.20 -1.83
CA LEU A 58 -2.29 1.87 -2.41
C LEU A 58 -1.41 1.86 -3.66
N LYS A 59 -0.48 0.90 -3.73
CA LYS A 59 0.34 0.68 -4.91
C LYS A 59 -0.42 -0.20 -5.91
N PRO A 60 -0.21 -0.01 -7.22
CA PRO A 60 -0.70 -0.93 -8.22
C PRO A 60 -0.22 -2.36 -7.93
N LEU A 61 -1.10 -3.36 -8.14
CA LEU A 61 -0.73 -4.77 -8.01
C LEU A 61 0.34 -5.11 -9.05
N GLU A 62 1.45 -5.70 -8.61
CA GLU A 62 2.49 -6.19 -9.50
C GLU A 62 2.15 -7.61 -9.99
N LYS A 63 2.80 -8.04 -11.09
CA LYS A 63 2.60 -9.40 -11.64
C LYS A 63 2.91 -10.52 -10.63
N LYS A 64 3.74 -10.22 -9.63
CA LYS A 64 4.08 -11.14 -8.53
C LYS A 64 2.97 -11.24 -7.47
N ASP A 65 2.15 -10.20 -7.35
CA ASP A 65 1.02 -10.15 -6.40
C ASP A 65 -0.24 -10.81 -7.00
N ALA A 66 -0.25 -11.02 -8.33
CA ALA A 66 -1.33 -11.72 -9.01
C ALA A 66 -1.33 -13.21 -8.63
N ILE A 67 -2.43 -13.67 -8.03
CA ILE A 67 -2.67 -15.09 -7.77
C ILE A 67 -2.74 -15.80 -9.13
N ARG A 68 -1.80 -16.72 -9.38
CA ARG A 68 -1.82 -17.50 -10.63
C ARG A 68 -2.97 -18.49 -10.56
N CYS A 69 -3.62 -18.71 -11.69
CA CYS A 69 -4.75 -19.64 -11.82
C CYS A 69 -4.40 -21.07 -11.33
N GLY A 70 -3.12 -21.48 -11.41
CA GLY A 70 -2.63 -22.77 -10.91
C GLY A 70 -2.56 -22.86 -9.38
N ASP A 71 -2.42 -21.73 -8.67
CA ASP A 71 -2.26 -21.67 -7.21
C ASP A 71 -3.62 -21.47 -6.49
N MET A 72 -4.69 -21.25 -7.26
CA MET A 72 -6.05 -21.13 -6.73
C MET A 72 -6.57 -22.50 -6.31
N LYS A 73 -6.67 -22.73 -4.99
CA LYS A 73 -7.29 -23.95 -4.43
C LYS A 73 -8.76 -24.12 -4.82
N THR A 74 -9.43 -23.04 -5.21
CA THR A 74 -10.85 -23.01 -5.54
C THR A 74 -11.04 -22.38 -6.90
N VAL A 75 -11.66 -23.10 -7.83
CA VAL A 75 -12.09 -22.53 -9.10
C VAL A 75 -13.30 -21.66 -8.82
N TRP A 76 -13.20 -20.35 -9.07
CA TRP A 76 -14.29 -19.39 -8.84
C TRP A 76 -15.55 -19.73 -9.64
N ASN A 77 -15.38 -20.42 -10.78
CA ASN A 77 -16.47 -20.94 -11.60
C ASN A 77 -16.40 -22.47 -11.69
N PRO A 78 -17.37 -23.22 -11.14
CA PRO A 78 -17.37 -24.69 -11.19
C PRO A 78 -17.51 -25.25 -12.62
N PHE A 79 -17.96 -24.45 -13.58
CA PHE A 79 -18.08 -24.84 -14.99
C PHE A 79 -16.84 -24.51 -15.84
N CYS A 80 -15.86 -23.79 -15.29
CA CYS A 80 -14.61 -23.52 -16.00
C CYS A 80 -13.71 -24.77 -15.98
N GLN A 81 -13.71 -25.53 -17.07
CA GLN A 81 -12.72 -26.58 -17.29
C GLN A 81 -11.33 -25.94 -17.41
N ARG A 82 -10.36 -26.41 -16.61
CA ARG A 82 -8.95 -26.04 -16.82
C ARG A 82 -8.57 -26.47 -18.23
N LYS A 83 -8.33 -25.52 -19.13
CA LYS A 83 -7.74 -25.84 -20.43
C LYS A 83 -6.29 -26.25 -20.16
N GLU A 84 -5.97 -27.51 -20.46
CA GLU A 84 -4.59 -28.00 -20.58
C GLU A 84 -3.90 -27.11 -21.63
N SER A 85 -3.16 -26.11 -21.18
CA SER A 85 -2.50 -25.15 -22.07
C SER A 85 -1.40 -25.88 -22.83
N TYR A 86 -1.54 -25.89 -24.15
CA TYR A 86 -0.60 -26.34 -25.19
C TYR A 86 0.83 -26.57 -24.70
N ARG A 87 1.21 -27.85 -24.62
CA ARG A 87 2.61 -28.31 -24.73
C ARG A 87 3.06 -28.01 -26.17
N ASN A 88 3.90 -27.00 -26.33
CA ASN A 88 4.88 -26.88 -27.42
C ASN A 88 6.15 -26.26 -26.83
#